data_AF-A0A1V3G0M3-F1
#
_entry.id   AF-A0A1V3G0M3-F1
#
_cell.length_a   1.000
_cell.length_b   1.000
_cell.length_c   1.000
_cell.angle_alpha   90.00
_cell.angle_beta   90.00
_cell.angle_gamma   90.00
#
_symmetry.space_group_name_H-M   'P 1'
#
loop_
_entity.id
_entity.type
_entity.pdbx_description
1 polymer ?
#
loop_
_entity_poly.entity_id
_entity_poly.type
_entity_poly.pdbx_seq_one_letter_code
_entity_poly.pdbx_strand_id
1 'polypeptide(L)'
;MRGTALESALLTWLGSILDDSRVRPGRTYASNTHPAWQATPDGLVFEGRRRTPYALVECKTAARADEWGKTTLEAPTAEIPPAYLAQVAWQMYVTGADLVYVPALVVMDLRLYVVRRADVEAPCPGSSTPPPGSRPGRHGHRPRLGRGDGN
;
A
#
# COMPACT_ATOMS: atom_id res chain seq x y z
N MET A 1 -0.60 -8.81 24.68
CA MET A 1 -0.54 -10.29 24.57
C MET A 1 -1.47 -10.86 23.51
N ARG A 2 -2.78 -10.53 23.47
CA ARG A 2 -3.70 -11.11 22.45
C ARG A 2 -3.35 -10.77 21.00
N GLY A 3 -3.03 -9.51 20.69
CA GLY A 3 -2.67 -9.07 19.34
C GLY A 3 -1.47 -9.83 18.77
N THR A 4 -0.36 -9.87 19.52
CA THR A 4 0.89 -10.57 19.14
C THR A 4 0.70 -12.08 18.93
N ALA A 5 -0.16 -12.73 19.72
CA ALA A 5 -0.43 -14.17 19.57
C ALA A 5 -1.22 -14.47 18.29
N LEU A 6 -2.23 -13.65 17.97
CA LEU A 6 -3.03 -13.80 16.76
C LEU A 6 -2.23 -13.43 15.51
N GLU A 7 -1.35 -12.44 15.59
CA GLU A 7 -0.40 -12.10 14.52
C GLU A 7 0.47 -13.32 14.14
N SER A 8 1.07 -13.99 15.13
CA SER A 8 1.88 -15.20 14.89
C SER A 8 1.08 -16.33 14.23
N ALA A 9 -0.18 -16.51 14.62
CA ALA A 9 -1.07 -17.49 14.02
C ALA A 9 -1.43 -17.14 12.56
N LEU A 10 -1.70 -15.86 12.27
CA LEU A 10 -2.00 -15.39 10.91
C LEU A 10 -0.80 -15.51 9.97
N LEU A 11 0.42 -15.21 10.45
CA LEU A 11 1.65 -15.43 9.69
C LEU A 11 1.87 -16.92 9.39
N THR A 12 1.62 -17.78 10.37
CA THR A 12 1.74 -19.24 10.21
C THR A 12 0.71 -19.76 9.21
N TRP A 13 -0.54 -19.30 9.32
CA TRP A 13 -1.60 -19.65 8.37
C TRP A 13 -1.27 -19.20 6.95
N LEU A 14 -0.81 -17.96 6.77
CA LEU A 14 -0.36 -17.47 5.45
C LEU A 14 0.78 -18.34 4.89
N GLY A 15 1.74 -18.75 5.73
CA GLY A 15 2.80 -19.66 5.30
C GLY A 15 2.31 -21.04 4.88
N SER A 16 1.16 -21.50 5.38
CA SER A 16 0.59 -22.81 5.00
C SER A 16 -0.15 -22.80 3.64
N ILE A 17 -0.51 -21.62 3.14
CA ILE A 17 -1.26 -21.47 1.88
C ILE A 17 -0.39 -20.98 0.72
N LEU A 18 0.78 -20.39 1.00
CA LEU A 18 1.71 -19.95 -0.02
C LEU A 18 2.74 -21.05 -0.32
N ASP A 19 2.56 -21.73 -1.45
CA ASP A 19 3.52 -22.72 -1.92
C ASP A 19 4.91 -22.10 -2.16
N ASP A 20 5.95 -22.88 -1.87
CA ASP A 20 7.37 -22.52 -2.01
C ASP A 20 7.78 -21.16 -1.39
N SER A 21 6.99 -20.68 -0.42
CA SER A 21 7.20 -19.40 0.21
C SER A 21 7.48 -19.54 1.70
N ARG A 22 8.35 -18.69 2.22
CA ARG A 22 8.62 -18.58 3.65
C ARG A 22 8.07 -17.26 4.16
N VAL A 23 7.17 -17.33 5.12
CA VAL A 23 6.67 -16.16 5.87
C VAL A 23 7.48 -16.03 7.15
N ARG A 24 7.99 -14.82 7.43
CA ARG A 24 8.74 -14.51 8.66
C ARG A 24 8.17 -13.27 9.31
N PRO A 25 8.32 -13.11 10.64
CA PRO A 25 8.02 -11.84 11.31
C PRO A 25 8.77 -10.68 10.67
N GLY A 26 8.12 -9.53 10.66
CA GLY A 26 8.62 -8.32 10.05
C GLY A 26 9.66 -7.59 10.91
N ARG A 27 10.03 -6.41 10.42
CA ARG A 27 10.96 -5.50 11.08
C ARG A 27 10.66 -4.08 10.62
N THR A 28 11.19 -3.10 11.33
CA THR A 28 11.08 -1.70 10.91
C THR A 28 12.00 -1.42 9.72
N TYR A 29 11.46 -0.70 8.74
CA TYR A 29 12.16 -0.15 7.59
C TYR A 29 12.14 1.37 7.69
N ALA A 30 13.23 2.01 7.27
CA ALA A 30 13.28 3.44 7.01
C ALA A 30 13.28 3.66 5.49
N SER A 31 12.60 4.71 5.04
CA SER A 31 12.57 5.07 3.63
C SER A 31 13.95 5.52 3.16
N ASN A 32 14.31 5.15 1.93
CA ASN A 32 15.54 5.58 1.27
C ASN A 32 15.50 7.05 0.81
N THR A 33 14.31 7.67 0.73
CA THR A 33 14.15 9.08 0.32
C THR A 33 14.05 10.02 1.51
N HIS A 34 13.44 9.57 2.61
CA HIS A 34 13.25 10.34 3.82
C HIS A 34 13.49 9.45 5.05
N PRO A 35 14.69 9.48 5.66
CA PRO A 35 15.05 8.55 6.74
C PRO A 35 14.13 8.60 7.98
N ALA A 36 13.43 9.72 8.19
CA ALA A 36 12.43 9.87 9.25
C ALA A 36 11.14 9.08 8.99
N TRP A 37 10.88 8.70 7.75
CA TRP A 37 9.69 7.92 7.38
C TRP A 37 9.98 6.45 7.58
N GLN A 38 9.17 5.84 8.44
CA GLN A 38 9.33 4.45 8.85
C GLN A 38 8.03 3.67 8.70
N ALA A 39 8.19 2.37 8.51
CA ALA A 39 7.11 1.41 8.44
C ALA A 39 7.55 0.10 9.09
N THR A 40 6.64 -0.54 9.81
CA THR A 40 6.87 -1.84 10.45
C THR A 40 5.79 -2.79 9.97
N PRO A 41 6.00 -3.49 8.84
CA PRO A 41 5.12 -4.58 8.44
C PRO A 41 5.17 -5.71 9.46
N ASP A 42 4.07 -6.41 9.64
CA ASP A 42 3.98 -7.55 10.58
C ASP A 42 4.78 -8.76 10.09
N GLY A 43 4.89 -8.92 8.77
CA GLY A 43 5.62 -10.03 8.17
C GLY A 43 6.26 -9.72 6.83
N LEU A 44 7.09 -10.67 6.41
CA LEU A 44 7.86 -10.64 5.17
C LEU A 44 7.74 -11.99 4.48
N VAL A 45 7.49 -11.99 3.16
CA VAL A 45 7.37 -13.21 2.36
C VAL A 45 8.57 -13.35 1.43
N PHE A 46 9.21 -14.51 1.47
CA PHE A 46 10.38 -14.85 0.67
C PHE A 46 10.07 -16.03 -0.24
N GLU A 47 10.45 -15.95 -1.51
CA GLU A 47 10.38 -17.07 -2.45
C GLU A 47 11.59 -18.01 -2.22
N GLY A 48 11.33 -19.30 -2.03
CA GLY A 48 12.33 -20.33 -1.84
C GLY A 48 13.45 -19.91 -0.88
N ARG A 49 14.70 -19.92 -1.35
CA ARG A 49 15.90 -19.55 -0.57
C ARG A 49 16.33 -18.08 -0.71
N ARG A 50 15.53 -17.21 -1.36
CA ARG A 50 15.88 -15.79 -1.52
C ARG A 50 16.03 -15.09 -0.16
N ARG A 51 16.94 -14.11 -0.12
CA ARG A 51 17.22 -13.29 1.08
C ARG A 51 16.45 -11.98 1.12
N THR A 52 15.90 -11.56 -0.02
CA THR A 52 15.09 -10.35 -0.15
C THR A 52 13.62 -10.77 -0.21
N PRO A 53 12.74 -10.16 0.58
CA PRO A 53 11.32 -10.45 0.50
C PRO A 53 10.74 -9.91 -0.80
N TYR A 54 9.78 -10.62 -1.40
CA TYR A 54 9.05 -10.15 -2.57
C TYR A 54 7.72 -9.49 -2.21
N ALA A 55 7.23 -9.73 -0.98
CA ALA A 55 6.01 -9.14 -0.47
C ALA A 55 6.10 -8.86 1.03
N LEU A 56 5.26 -7.96 1.50
CA LEU A 56 5.03 -7.72 2.93
C LEU A 56 3.78 -8.45 3.41
N VAL A 57 3.60 -8.49 4.73
CA VAL A 57 2.39 -8.99 5.38
C VAL A 57 1.91 -7.97 6.41
N GLU A 58 0.61 -7.71 6.42
CA GLU A 58 -0.08 -6.88 7.41
C GLU A 58 -1.26 -7.68 8.00
N CYS A 59 -1.11 -8.17 9.23
CA CYS A 59 -2.08 -9.02 9.89
C CYS A 59 -3.20 -8.20 10.51
N LYS A 60 -4.45 -8.63 10.36
CA LYS A 60 -5.59 -7.94 10.96
C LYS A 60 -6.53 -8.88 11.71
N THR A 61 -7.16 -8.33 12.74
CA THR A 61 -8.26 -8.99 13.44
C THR A 61 -9.41 -8.01 13.54
N ALA A 62 -10.62 -8.42 13.19
CA ALA A 62 -11.79 -7.56 13.23
C ALA A 62 -12.96 -8.28 13.89
N ALA A 63 -13.72 -7.58 14.74
CA ALA A 63 -14.92 -8.12 15.37
C ALA A 63 -16.18 -7.94 14.51
N ARG A 64 -16.09 -7.18 13.42
CA ARG A 64 -17.18 -6.88 12.49
C ARG A 64 -16.67 -7.04 11.05
N ALA A 65 -17.59 -7.37 10.14
CA ALA A 65 -17.28 -7.67 8.74
C ALA A 65 -17.84 -6.63 7.76
N ASP A 66 -18.51 -5.60 8.25
CA ASP A 66 -19.25 -4.59 7.48
C ASP A 66 -18.38 -3.78 6.50
N GLU A 67 -17.15 -3.47 6.88
CA GLU A 67 -16.19 -2.75 6.03
C GLU A 67 -15.25 -3.69 5.25
N TRP A 68 -15.41 -5.01 5.40
CA TRP A 68 -14.57 -6.02 4.77
C TRP A 68 -15.27 -6.59 3.54
N GLY A 69 -14.68 -6.37 2.37
CA GLY A 69 -15.22 -6.89 1.12
C GLY A 69 -15.08 -8.40 0.98
N LYS A 70 -15.59 -8.93 -0.13
CA LYS A 70 -15.56 -10.37 -0.39
C LYS A 70 -14.20 -10.77 -0.96
N THR A 71 -13.75 -11.97 -0.61
CA THR A 71 -12.46 -12.51 -1.07
C THR A 71 -12.46 -14.03 -0.97
N THR A 72 -11.66 -14.70 -1.81
CA THR A 72 -11.35 -16.14 -1.70
C THR A 72 -9.84 -16.35 -1.86
N LEU A 73 -9.34 -17.56 -1.61
CA LEU A 73 -7.91 -17.86 -1.77
C LEU A 73 -7.48 -17.85 -3.25
N GLU A 74 -8.39 -18.24 -4.15
CA GLU A 74 -8.16 -18.33 -5.60
C GLU A 74 -8.31 -16.96 -6.28
N ALA A 75 -9.14 -16.07 -5.72
CA ALA A 75 -9.41 -14.73 -6.24
C ALA A 75 -9.34 -13.68 -5.12
N PRO A 76 -8.14 -13.43 -4.55
CA PRO A 76 -8.01 -12.47 -3.47
C PRO A 76 -8.17 -11.03 -3.97
N THR A 77 -8.93 -10.22 -3.23
CA THR A 77 -9.22 -8.81 -3.55
C THR A 77 -8.42 -7.85 -2.66
N ALA A 78 -8.44 -6.56 -3.02
CA ALA A 78 -7.92 -5.46 -2.20
C ALA A 78 -9.04 -4.77 -1.38
N GLU A 79 -10.23 -5.37 -1.28
CA GLU A 79 -11.40 -4.79 -0.61
C GLU A 79 -11.30 -4.87 0.93
N ILE A 80 -10.32 -4.16 1.48
CA ILE A 80 -10.11 -3.98 2.92
C ILE A 80 -10.61 -2.61 3.37
N PRO A 81 -10.89 -2.41 4.67
CA PRO A 81 -11.24 -1.09 5.21
C PRO A 81 -10.26 0.02 4.77
N PRO A 82 -10.74 1.22 4.39
CA PRO A 82 -9.89 2.29 3.84
C PRO A 82 -8.71 2.70 4.73
N ALA A 83 -8.88 2.65 6.05
CA ALA A 83 -7.80 2.95 7.00
C ALA A 83 -6.63 1.96 6.88
N TYR A 84 -6.91 0.68 6.63
CA TYR A 84 -5.89 -0.34 6.42
C TYR A 84 -5.28 -0.24 5.02
N LEU A 85 -6.06 0.15 4.01
CA LEU A 85 -5.52 0.44 2.69
C LEU A 85 -4.49 1.58 2.73
N ALA A 86 -4.77 2.66 3.47
CA ALA A 86 -3.82 3.74 3.67
C ALA A 86 -2.54 3.28 4.41
N GLN A 87 -2.69 2.43 5.43
CA GLN A 87 -1.55 1.85 6.14
C GLN A 87 -0.68 0.98 5.21
N VAL A 88 -1.29 0.14 4.39
CA VAL A 88 -0.59 -0.70 3.41
C VAL A 88 0.09 0.14 2.33
N ALA A 89 -0.59 1.17 1.81
CA ALA A 89 -0.01 2.11 0.85
C ALA A 89 1.23 2.80 1.42
N TRP A 90 1.18 3.22 2.70
CA TRP A 90 2.33 3.80 3.39
C TRP A 90 3.50 2.82 3.49
N GLN A 91 3.23 1.55 3.85
CA GLN A 91 4.27 0.51 3.90
C GLN A 91 4.91 0.28 2.52
N MET A 92 4.12 0.20 1.46
CA MET A 92 4.62 0.08 0.08
C MET A 92 5.49 1.28 -0.33
N TYR A 93 5.11 2.48 0.10
CA TYR A 93 5.85 3.70 -0.19
C TYR A 93 7.20 3.75 0.57
N VAL A 94 7.21 3.39 1.86
CA VAL A 94 8.44 3.37 2.66
C VAL A 94 9.41 2.28 2.21
N THR A 95 8.90 1.09 1.90
CA THR A 95 9.72 -0.10 1.63
C THR A 95 10.04 -0.31 0.14
N GLY A 96 9.27 0.30 -0.75
CA GLY A 96 9.31 0.02 -2.19
C GLY A 96 8.64 -1.30 -2.60
N ALA A 97 7.94 -2.00 -1.70
CA ALA A 97 7.26 -3.26 -2.03
C ALA A 97 6.06 -3.05 -2.97
N ASP A 98 5.84 -3.98 -3.91
CA ASP A 98 4.71 -3.93 -4.86
C ASP A 98 3.50 -4.75 -4.43
N LEU A 99 3.67 -5.57 -3.38
CA LEU A 99 2.72 -6.57 -2.97
C LEU A 99 2.66 -6.66 -1.44
N VAL A 100 1.45 -6.62 -0.89
CA VAL A 100 1.19 -6.87 0.53
C VAL A 100 0.05 -7.87 0.67
N TYR A 101 0.31 -8.94 1.42
CA TYR A 101 -0.71 -9.87 1.87
C TYR A 101 -1.34 -9.35 3.15
N VAL A 102 -2.67 -9.39 3.23
CA VAL A 102 -3.41 -8.97 4.42
C VAL A 102 -4.22 -10.17 4.92
N PRO A 103 -3.59 -11.11 5.67
CA PRO A 103 -4.31 -12.17 6.35
C PRO A 103 -5.12 -11.57 7.50
N ALA A 104 -6.42 -11.83 7.50
CA ALA A 104 -7.35 -11.26 8.46
C ALA A 104 -8.20 -12.34 9.14
N LEU A 105 -8.28 -12.29 10.47
CA LEU A 105 -9.31 -13.00 11.24
C LEU A 105 -10.50 -12.04 11.42
N VAL A 106 -11.52 -12.20 10.57
CA VAL A 106 -12.72 -11.35 10.59
C VAL A 106 -13.86 -12.13 11.23
N VAL A 107 -14.29 -11.69 12.41
CA VAL A 107 -15.16 -12.42 13.32
C VAL A 107 -14.51 -13.75 13.72
N MET A 108 -14.78 -14.82 12.97
CA MET A 108 -14.19 -16.16 13.15
C MET A 108 -13.73 -16.80 11.83
N ASP A 109 -13.74 -16.02 10.73
CA ASP A 109 -13.31 -16.49 9.41
C ASP A 109 -11.91 -15.99 9.11
N LEU A 110 -11.03 -16.91 8.69
CA LEU A 110 -9.74 -16.55 8.10
C LEU A 110 -9.97 -16.12 6.65
N ARG A 111 -9.54 -14.89 6.32
CA ARG A 111 -9.68 -14.28 5.00
C ARG A 111 -8.33 -13.79 4.53
N LEU A 112 -8.04 -13.95 3.24
CA LEU A 112 -6.85 -13.41 2.61
C LEU A 112 -7.25 -12.28 1.68
N TYR A 113 -6.68 -11.11 1.90
CA TYR A 113 -6.71 -10.02 0.94
C TYR A 113 -5.32 -9.79 0.38
N VAL A 114 -5.26 -9.29 -0.84
CA VAL A 114 -4.00 -9.00 -1.54
C VAL A 114 -4.10 -7.60 -2.09
N VAL A 115 -3.21 -6.73 -1.62
CA VAL A 115 -3.08 -5.37 -2.12
C VAL A 115 -1.83 -5.30 -2.97
N ARG A 116 -1.99 -4.85 -4.21
CA ARG A 116 -0.93 -4.57 -5.16
C ARG A 116 -0.74 -3.07 -5.25
N ARG A 117 0.45 -2.64 -5.69
CA ARG A 117 0.76 -1.22 -5.93
C ARG A 117 -0.30 -0.52 -6.79
N ALA A 118 -0.81 -1.18 -7.82
CA ALA A 118 -1.87 -0.65 -8.68
C ALA A 118 -3.19 -0.34 -7.94
N ASP A 119 -3.49 -1.05 -6.85
CA ASP A 119 -4.73 -0.87 -6.07
C ASP A 119 -4.69 0.43 -5.23
N VAL A 120 -3.49 0.94 -4.94
CA VAL A 120 -3.28 2.16 -4.11
C VAL A 120 -2.81 3.37 -4.92
N GLU A 121 -2.35 3.15 -6.15
CA GLU A 121 -1.99 4.22 -7.09
C GLU A 121 -3.17 4.71 -7.94
N ALA A 122 -4.32 4.01 -7.85
CA ALA A 122 -5.54 4.46 -8.48
C ALA A 122 -5.83 5.92 -8.06
N PRO A 123 -6.00 6.85 -9.00
CA PRO A 123 -6.26 8.23 -8.67
C PRO A 123 -7.52 8.32 -7.81
N CYS A 124 -7.44 9.11 -6.73
CA CYS A 124 -8.59 9.43 -5.91
C CYS A 124 -9.72 9.94 -6.84
N PRO A 125 -10.97 9.46 -6.72
CA PRO A 125 -12.08 10.01 -7.50
C PRO A 125 -12.15 11.53 -7.27
N GLY A 126 -11.73 12.32 -8.27
CA GLY A 126 -11.60 13.78 -8.18
C GLY A 126 -10.20 14.35 -8.36
N SER A 127 -9.13 13.55 -8.33
CA SER A 127 -7.79 14.00 -8.73
C SER A 127 -7.60 13.83 -10.24
N SER A 128 -8.02 14.81 -11.02
CA SER A 128 -7.58 14.92 -12.41
C SER A 128 -6.11 15.32 -12.43
N THR A 129 -5.20 14.36 -12.56
CA THR A 129 -3.83 14.65 -12.98
C THR A 129 -3.89 14.99 -14.47
N PRO A 130 -3.58 16.23 -14.89
CA PRO A 130 -3.51 16.52 -16.32
C PRO A 130 -2.32 15.75 -16.92
N PRO A 131 -2.41 15.32 -18.19
CA PRO A 131 -1.36 14.56 -18.84
C PRO A 131 -0.04 15.37 -18.85
N PRO A 132 1.12 14.70 -18.77
CA PRO A 132 2.41 15.37 -18.83
C PRO A 132 2.57 16.05 -20.20
N GLY A 133 2.46 17.38 -20.22
CA GLY A 133 2.58 18.18 -21.45
C GLY A 133 1.81 19.52 -21.41
N SER A 134 0.83 19.68 -20.52
CA SER A 134 0.12 20.95 -20.38
C SER A 134 0.92 21.93 -19.52
N ARG A 135 1.85 22.67 -20.14
CA ARG A 135 2.41 23.88 -19.51
C ARG A 135 1.25 24.85 -19.19
N PRO A 136 1.14 25.39 -17.97
CA PRO A 136 0.21 26.48 -17.73
C PRO A 136 0.65 27.68 -18.58
N GLY A 137 -0.28 28.16 -19.42
CA GLY A 137 -0.04 29.29 -20.30
C GLY A 137 0.45 30.49 -19.48
N ARG A 138 1.61 31.03 -19.88
CA ARG A 138 2.09 32.32 -19.39
C ARG A 138 1.00 33.35 -19.68
N HIS A 139 0.30 33.81 -18.65
CA HIS A 139 -0.53 35.00 -18.75
C HIS A 139 0.35 36.15 -19.23
N GLY A 140 0.02 36.65 -20.42
CA GLY A 140 0.73 37.75 -21.06
C GLY A 140 0.60 39.02 -20.25
N HIS A 141 1.66 39.39 -19.55
CA HIS A 141 1.91 40.77 -19.16
C HIS A 141 2.24 41.54 -20.45
N ARG A 142 1.29 42.31 -20.97
CA ARG A 142 1.57 43.38 -21.93
C ARG A 142 1.79 44.68 -21.15
N PRO A 143 2.99 45.26 -21.12
CA PRO A 143 3.13 46.70 -20.96
C PRO A 143 2.95 47.36 -22.33
N ARG A 144 1.95 48.24 -22.44
CA ARG A 144 1.84 49.20 -23.55
C ARG A 144 2.94 50.23 -23.37
N LEU A 145 4.03 50.12 -24.13
CA LEU A 145 4.96 51.23 -24.38
C LEU A 145 4.44 51.99 -25.61
N GLY A 146 3.76 53.10 -25.35
CA GLY A 146 3.46 54.10 -26.37
C GLY A 146 4.76 54.79 -26.76
N ARG A 147 5.10 54.74 -28.04
CA ARG A 147 6.03 55.66 -28.68
C ARG A 147 5.32 57.00 -28.84
N GLY A 148 5.89 58.06 -28.29
CA GLY A 148 5.63 59.44 -28.69
C GLY A 148 6.98 60.05 -29.01
N ASP A 149 7.30 60.11 -30.30
CA ASP A 149 8.36 60.97 -30.84
C ASP A 149 7.85 62.42 -30.80
N GLY A 150 8.77 63.36 -30.53
CA GLY A 150 8.48 64.75 -30.19
C GLY A 150 8.06 65.65 -31.37
N ASN A 151 7.47 66.78 -30.99
CA ASN A 151 7.84 68.14 -31.38
C ASN A 151 7.24 69.11 -30.35
#